data_AF-A0A0R2K0J4-F1
#
_entry.id   AF-A0A0R2K0J4-F1
#
_cell.length_a   1.000
_cell.length_b   1.000
_cell.length_c   1.000
_cell.angle_alpha   90.00
_cell.angle_beta   90.00
_cell.angle_gamma   90.00
#
_symmetry.space_group_name_H-M   'P 1'
#
loop_
_entity.id
_entity.type
_entity.pdbx_description
1 polymer ?
#
loop_
_entity_poly.entity_id
_entity_poly.type
_entity_poly.pdbx_seq_one_letter_code
_entity_poly.pdbx_strand_id
1 'polypeptide(L)'
;MRISRIDHTVVNSRQLVITDENGKPNGLLTDLLRDVVEKINIFMTISLSTTVDDVLVSLSNNTPLPADALVEYEKILTETVTNINFAPRKSVIELVLDHH
;
A
#
# COMPACT_ATOMS: atom_id res chain seq x y z
N MET A 1 -27.00 9.18 -8.76
CA MET A 1 -26.05 8.58 -7.80
C MET A 1 -25.36 7.42 -8.51
N ARG A 2 -24.06 7.51 -8.78
CA ARG A 2 -23.33 6.46 -9.52
C ARG A 2 -22.66 5.57 -8.48
N ILE A 3 -23.20 4.38 -8.29
CA ILE A 3 -22.59 3.35 -7.43
C ILE A 3 -21.52 2.68 -8.29
N SER A 4 -20.25 2.95 -7.98
CA SER A 4 -19.12 2.24 -8.55
C SER A 4 -18.81 1.06 -7.64
N ARG A 5 -19.07 -0.16 -8.12
CA ARG A 5 -18.59 -1.38 -7.47
C ARG A 5 -17.14 -1.59 -7.92
N ILE A 6 -16.20 -1.43 -7.01
CA ILE A 6 -14.79 -1.75 -7.27
C ILE A 6 -14.63 -3.22 -6.93
N ASP A 7 -14.38 -4.04 -7.95
CA ASP A 7 -13.98 -5.43 -7.74
C ASP A 7 -12.55 -5.41 -7.21
N HIS A 8 -12.32 -5.89 -5.99
CA HIS A 8 -10.98 -5.95 -5.38
C HIS A 8 -10.18 -7.15 -5.92
N THR A 9 -10.21 -7.39 -7.23
CA THR A 9 -9.19 -8.22 -7.87
C THR A 9 -7.84 -7.54 -7.65
N VAL A 10 -6.83 -8.29 -7.18
CA VAL A 10 -5.44 -7.89 -6.89
C VAL A 10 -5.14 -6.44 -7.28
N VAL A 11 -5.15 -5.53 -6.30
CA VAL A 11 -4.86 -4.11 -6.55
C VAL A 11 -3.51 -4.02 -7.26
N ASN A 12 -3.52 -3.47 -8.48
CA ASN A 12 -2.30 -3.27 -9.23
C ASN A 12 -1.47 -2.21 -8.50
N SER A 13 -0.35 -2.62 -7.92
CA SER A 13 0.57 -1.78 -7.16
C SER A 13 0.87 -0.47 -7.91
N ARG A 14 1.05 -0.52 -9.23
CA ARG A 14 1.36 0.64 -10.08
C ARG A 14 0.28 1.72 -10.10
N GLN A 15 -0.96 1.39 -9.73
CA GLN A 15 -2.04 2.36 -9.62
C GLN A 15 -2.04 3.10 -8.29
N LEU A 16 -1.30 2.63 -7.28
CA LEU A 16 -1.21 3.28 -5.99
C LEU A 16 -0.25 4.46 -6.03
N VAL A 17 -0.66 5.58 -5.46
CA VAL A 17 0.17 6.78 -5.24
C VAL A 17 -0.12 7.31 -3.86
N ILE A 18 0.90 7.75 -3.14
CA ILE A 18 0.75 8.46 -1.87
C ILE A 18 0.81 9.96 -2.12
N THR A 19 -0.12 10.69 -1.52
CA THR A 19 -0.16 12.16 -1.59
C THR A 19 -0.31 12.76 -0.20
N ASP A 20 0.09 14.02 -0.06
CA ASP A 20 -0.34 14.84 1.09
C ASP A 20 -1.80 15.31 0.94
N GLU A 21 -2.30 16.02 1.93
CA GLU A 21 -3.63 16.64 1.96
C GLU A 21 -3.86 17.66 0.83
N ASN A 22 -2.81 18.21 0.25
CA ASN A 22 -2.85 19.15 -0.88
C ASN A 22 -2.75 18.43 -2.24
N GLY A 23 -2.68 17.09 -2.24
CA GLY A 23 -2.55 16.27 -3.45
C GLY A 23 -1.14 16.26 -4.05
N LYS A 24 -0.12 16.70 -3.31
CA LYS A 24 1.27 16.61 -3.75
C LYS A 24 1.76 15.16 -3.60
N PRO A 25 2.28 14.53 -4.66
CA PRO A 25 2.73 13.15 -4.59
C PRO A 25 4.01 13.01 -3.76
N ASN A 26 4.07 11.96 -2.94
CA ASN A 26 5.27 11.52 -2.25
C ASN A 26 5.84 10.30 -2.97
N GLY A 27 6.84 10.53 -3.84
CA GLY A 27 7.43 9.47 -4.67
C GLY A 27 8.09 8.35 -3.85
N LEU A 28 8.83 8.70 -2.79
CA LEU A 28 9.52 7.73 -1.96
C LEU A 28 8.55 6.77 -1.28
N LEU A 29 7.52 7.31 -0.60
CA LEU A 29 6.51 6.48 0.05
C LEU A 29 5.69 5.70 -0.98
N THR A 30 5.39 6.30 -2.13
CA THR A 30 4.70 5.61 -3.23
C THR A 30 5.46 4.37 -3.68
N ASP A 31 6.77 4.49 -3.89
CA ASP A 31 7.60 3.38 -4.33
C ASP A 31 7.71 2.30 -3.24
N LEU A 32 7.82 2.70 -1.97
CA LEU A 32 7.83 1.77 -0.83
C LEU A 32 6.52 0.99 -0.69
N LEU A 33 5.37 1.69 -0.78
CA LEU A 33 4.05 1.07 -0.75
C LEU A 33 3.87 0.09 -1.92
N ARG A 34 4.32 0.49 -3.12
CA ARG A 34 4.24 -0.36 -4.30
C ARG A 34 5.03 -1.63 -4.12
N ASP A 35 6.25 -1.51 -3.61
CA ASP A 35 7.12 -2.65 -3.38
C ASP A 35 6.51 -3.61 -2.35
N VAL A 36 6.04 -3.12 -1.19
CA VAL A 36 5.44 -4.00 -0.19
C VAL A 36 4.17 -4.69 -0.70
N VAL A 37 3.30 -3.97 -1.43
CA VAL A 37 2.09 -4.55 -2.03
C VAL A 37 2.44 -5.60 -3.08
N GLU A 38 3.46 -5.38 -3.89
CA GLU A 38 3.94 -6.36 -4.88
C GLU A 38 4.44 -7.63 -4.19
N LYS A 39 5.22 -7.48 -3.10
CA LYS A 39 5.71 -8.63 -2.32
C LYS A 39 4.58 -9.40 -1.67
N ILE A 40 3.59 -8.71 -1.11
CA ILE A 40 2.40 -9.36 -0.54
C ILE A 40 1.68 -10.17 -1.64
N ASN A 41 1.45 -9.58 -2.81
CA ASN A 41 0.79 -10.25 -3.93
C ASN A 41 1.52 -11.52 -4.41
N ILE A 42 2.85 -11.58 -4.26
CA ILE A 42 3.66 -12.73 -4.68
C ILE A 42 3.74 -13.81 -3.60
N PHE A 43 3.92 -13.42 -2.33
CA PHE A 43 4.36 -14.33 -1.27
C PHE A 43 3.27 -14.67 -0.25
N MET A 44 2.10 -14.05 -0.30
CA MET A 44 1.03 -14.35 0.66
C MET A 44 -0.38 -14.01 0.14
N THR A 45 -1.39 -14.38 0.92
CA THR A 45 -2.78 -13.97 0.71
C THR A 45 -3.25 -13.18 1.92
N ILE A 46 -3.84 -12.00 1.69
CA ILE A 46 -4.41 -11.17 2.75
C ILE A 46 -5.87 -11.59 2.99
N SER A 47 -6.27 -11.59 4.26
CA SER A 47 -7.66 -11.67 4.71
C SER A 47 -7.99 -10.47 5.60
N LEU A 48 -9.27 -10.28 5.95
CA LEU A 48 -9.67 -9.20 6.86
C LEU A 48 -9.09 -9.32 8.28
N SER A 49 -8.57 -10.50 8.65
CA SER A 49 -7.89 -10.73 9.94
C SER A 49 -6.37 -10.66 9.86
N THR A 50 -5.80 -10.42 8.68
CA THR A 50 -4.34 -10.33 8.50
C THR A 50 -3.81 -9.05 9.16
N THR A 51 -2.81 -9.20 10.02
CA THR A 51 -2.12 -8.10 10.70
C THR A 51 -0.84 -7.68 9.98
N VAL A 52 -0.27 -6.53 10.38
CA VAL A 52 1.05 -6.10 9.88
C VAL A 52 2.13 -7.12 10.25
N ASP A 53 2.10 -7.66 11.47
CA ASP A 53 3.06 -8.68 11.91
C ASP A 53 3.01 -9.94 11.04
N ASP A 54 1.80 -10.40 10.67
CA ASP A 54 1.63 -11.55 9.76
C ASP A 54 2.29 -11.28 8.40
N VAL A 55 2.14 -10.05 7.89
CA VAL A 55 2.78 -9.63 6.64
C VAL A 55 4.30 -9.66 6.78
N LEU A 56 4.85 -9.02 7.81
CA LEU A 56 6.30 -8.93 8.01
C LEU A 56 6.94 -10.31 8.21
N VAL A 57 6.32 -11.19 9.00
CA VAL A 57 6.78 -12.58 9.19
C VAL A 57 6.73 -13.34 7.88
N SER A 58 5.64 -13.22 7.11
CA SER A 58 5.51 -13.92 5.83
C SER A 58 6.58 -13.44 4.82
N LEU A 59 6.81 -12.12 4.74
CA LEU A 59 7.84 -11.57 3.86
C LEU A 59 9.25 -11.99 4.30
N SER A 60 9.55 -11.94 5.61
CA SER A 60 10.83 -12.39 6.15
C SER A 60 11.13 -13.86 5.84
N ASN A 61 10.12 -14.73 5.91
CA ASN A 61 10.29 -16.16 5.67
C ASN A 61 10.43 -16.52 4.20
N ASN A 62 9.87 -15.72 3.29
CA ASN A 62 9.78 -16.05 1.86
C ASN A 62 10.70 -15.21 0.97
N THR A 63 11.41 -14.24 1.53
CA THR A 63 12.28 -13.34 0.77
C THR A 63 13.63 -13.14 1.48
N PRO A 64 14.73 -12.94 0.73
CA PRO A 64 16.02 -12.59 1.32
C PRO A 64 16.10 -11.09 1.66
N LEU A 65 14.98 -10.47 2.07
CA LEU A 65 14.95 -9.05 2.37
C LEU A 65 15.83 -8.75 3.59
N PRO A 66 16.61 -7.66 3.53
CA PRO A 66 17.39 -7.23 4.68
C PRO A 66 16.46 -6.65 5.78
N ALA A 67 16.92 -6.69 7.03
CA ALA A 67 16.09 -6.32 8.18
C ALA A 67 15.66 -4.84 8.17
N ASP A 68 16.48 -3.95 7.60
CA ASP A 68 16.15 -2.55 7.38
C ASP A 68 14.97 -2.36 6.42
N ALA A 69 14.86 -3.17 5.35
CA ALA A 69 13.71 -3.13 4.45
C ALA A 69 12.40 -3.51 5.17
N LEU A 70 12.43 -4.49 6.06
CA LEU A 70 11.26 -4.87 6.86
C LEU A 70 10.82 -3.74 7.81
N VAL A 71 11.77 -2.99 8.37
CA VAL A 71 11.47 -1.82 9.21
C VAL A 71 10.80 -0.72 8.39
N GLU A 72 11.24 -0.46 7.16
CA GLU A 72 10.58 0.52 6.29
C GLU A 72 9.18 0.04 5.87
N TYR A 73 9.01 -1.26 5.61
CA TYR A 73 7.70 -1.84 5.33
C TYR A 73 6.74 -1.70 6.51
N GLU A 74 7.21 -1.94 7.73
CA GLU A 74 6.40 -1.76 8.95
C GLU A 74 5.88 -0.33 9.06
N LYS A 75 6.76 0.66 8.86
CA LYS A 75 6.38 2.09 8.89
C LYS A 75 5.23 2.35 7.92
N ILE A 76 5.39 1.99 6.63
CA ILE A 76 4.35 2.30 5.64
C ILE A 76 3.04 1.54 5.83
N LEU A 77 3.09 0.33 6.40
CA LEU A 77 1.90 -0.48 6.67
C LEU A 77 1.13 0.00 7.91
N THR A 78 1.78 0.77 8.79
CA THR A 78 1.19 1.33 10.01
C THR A 78 0.78 2.80 9.87
N GLU A 79 1.17 3.45 8.76
CA GLU A 79 0.72 4.81 8.43
C GLU A 79 -0.80 4.92 8.38
N THR A 80 -1.33 6.01 8.94
CA THR A 80 -2.77 6.26 8.96
C THR A 80 -3.21 6.90 7.65
N VAL A 81 -4.05 6.19 6.89
CA VAL A 81 -4.70 6.74 5.69
C VAL A 81 -5.90 7.58 6.11
N THR A 82 -5.83 8.89 5.89
CA THR A 82 -6.90 9.85 6.22
C THR A 82 -7.96 9.91 5.13
N ASN A 83 -7.58 9.68 3.87
CA ASN A 83 -8.49 9.71 2.74
C ASN A 83 -8.01 8.82 1.58
N ILE A 84 -8.94 8.37 0.74
CA ILE A 84 -8.68 7.61 -0.48
C ILE A 84 -9.36 8.31 -1.65
N ASN A 85 -8.56 8.84 -2.59
CA ASN A 85 -9.10 9.45 -3.80
C ASN A 85 -8.96 8.49 -4.98
N PHE A 86 -10.03 8.37 -5.77
CA PHE A 86 -9.99 7.68 -7.05
C PHE A 86 -9.84 8.71 -8.16
N ALA A 87 -8.80 8.60 -8.97
CA ALA A 87 -8.54 9.46 -10.12
C ALA A 87 -8.69 8.66 -11.43
N PRO A 88 -9.92 8.38 -11.91
CA PRO A 88 -10.15 7.48 -13.06
C PRO A 88 -9.45 7.94 -14.33
N ARG A 89 -9.33 9.25 -14.55
CA ARG A 89 -8.66 9.81 -15.74
C ARG A 89 -7.15 9.53 -15.75
N LYS A 90 -6.53 9.43 -14.57
CA LYS A 90 -5.12 9.08 -14.40
C LYS A 90 -4.91 7.57 -14.21
N SER A 91 -6.00 6.81 -14.03
CA SER A 91 -5.97 5.39 -13.64
C SER A 91 -5.17 5.14 -12.36
N VAL A 92 -5.31 6.04 -11.38
CA VAL A 92 -4.59 6.03 -10.11
C VAL A 92 -5.55 6.06 -8.92
N ILE A 93 -5.14 5.41 -7.84
CA ILE A 93 -5.74 5.46 -6.50
C ILE A 93 -4.74 6.20 -5.62
N GLU A 94 -5.16 7.34 -5.06
CA GLU A 94 -4.34 8.18 -4.21
C GLU A 94 -4.68 7.88 -2.74
N LEU A 95 -3.69 7.44 -1.97
CA LEU A 95 -3.79 7.31 -0.51
C LEU A 95 -3.24 8.59 0.11
N VAL A 96 -4.09 9.30 0.84
CA VAL A 96 -3.70 10.47 1.61
C VAL A 96 -3.30 10.01 3.00
N LEU A 97 -2.06 10.27 3.39
CA LEU A 97 -1.56 9.92 4.72
C LEU A 97 -1.71 11.09 5.68
N ASP A 98 -1.83 10.78 6.96
CA ASP A 98 -1.80 11.78 8.02
C ASP A 98 -0.40 12.39 8.16
N HIS A 99 -0.33 13.71 8.29
CA HIS A 99 0.91 14.42 8.63
C HIS A 99 0.89 14.67 10.14
N HIS A 100 1.33 13.68 10.93
CA HIS A 100 1.61 13.90 12.36
C HIS A 100 3.02 14.47 12.56
#